data_AF-A0A935B4F9-F1
#
_entry.id   AF-A0A935B4F9-F1
#
_cell.length_a   1.000
_cell.length_b   1.000
_cell.length_c   1.000
_cell.angle_alpha   90.00
_cell.angle_beta   90.00
_cell.angle_gamma   90.00
#
_symmetry.space_group_name_H-M   'P 1'
#
loop_
_entity.id
_entity.type
_entity.pdbx_description
1 polymer ?
#
loop_
_entity_poly.entity_id
_entity_poly.type
_entity_poly.pdbx_seq_one_letter_code
_entity_poly.pdbx_strand_id
1 'polypeptide(L)'
;MVDACRRVLGLPCPPEDATVAEWVSARWLTALLDLAADPASSGLLPDFAAAAAIHPLFDGTSCRRPEVLAHRCAATLPQSSWARVRELVGEGAAVECMSPEHARWMDDPFFARSLLGCYRGVTDLVDDLSLFVDGAFMEAVETVLVASGWLGFAPHHGGSL
;
A
#
# COMPACT_ATOMS: atom_id res chain seq x y z
N MET A 1 -1.20 -6.54 -20.03
CA MET A 1 -1.08 -7.27 -21.32
C MET A 1 0.27 -7.03 -22.01
N VAL A 2 0.77 -5.79 -22.10
CA VAL A 2 2.06 -5.48 -22.75
C VAL A 2 3.24 -6.21 -22.10
N ASP A 3 3.36 -6.18 -20.77
CA ASP A 3 4.48 -6.83 -20.06
C ASP A 3 4.51 -8.35 -20.27
N ALA A 4 3.35 -9.01 -20.28
CA ALA A 4 3.27 -10.45 -20.56
C ALA A 4 3.81 -10.80 -21.95
N CYS A 5 3.46 -10.02 -22.98
CA CYS A 5 3.99 -10.20 -24.32
C CYS A 5 5.51 -10.01 -24.36
N ARG A 6 6.03 -8.97 -23.68
CA ARG A 6 7.48 -8.72 -23.57
C ARG A 6 8.19 -9.88 -22.90
N ARG A 7 7.62 -10.39 -21.81
CA ARG A 7 8.16 -11.54 -21.07
C ARG A 7 8.24 -12.80 -21.92
N VAL A 8 7.18 -13.11 -22.68
CA VAL A 8 7.14 -14.25 -23.62
C VAL A 8 8.17 -14.11 -24.74
N LEU A 9 8.39 -12.88 -25.22
CA LEU A 9 9.38 -12.59 -26.26
C LEU A 9 10.82 -12.43 -25.73
N GLY A 10 11.05 -12.58 -24.42
CA GLY A 10 12.36 -12.38 -23.80
C GLY A 10 12.84 -10.93 -23.79
N LEU A 11 11.94 -9.96 -23.92
CA LEU A 11 12.24 -8.53 -23.89
C LEU A 11 12.14 -7.97 -22.46
N PRO A 12 12.99 -7.00 -22.07
CA PRO A 12 12.91 -6.39 -20.74
C PRO A 12 11.62 -5.57 -20.59
N CYS A 13 10.95 -5.65 -19.44
CA CYS A 13 9.83 -4.76 -19.15
C CYS A 13 10.31 -3.32 -18.88
N PRO A 14 9.52 -2.28 -19.24
CA PRO A 14 9.82 -0.91 -18.84
C PRO A 14 9.96 -0.80 -17.32
N PRO A 15 10.83 0.09 -16.80
CA PRO A 15 10.97 0.31 -15.36
C PRO A 15 9.62 0.71 -14.73
N GLU A 16 9.52 0.52 -13.42
CA GLU A 16 8.37 0.95 -12.63
C GLU A 16 8.83 2.01 -11.63
N ASP A 17 8.16 3.16 -11.63
CA ASP A 17 8.51 4.30 -10.79
C ASP A 17 7.84 4.19 -9.40
N ALA A 18 6.71 3.51 -9.32
CA ALA A 18 6.02 3.24 -8.07
C ALA A 18 6.87 2.39 -7.12
N THR A 19 6.79 2.72 -5.84
CA THR A 19 7.63 2.10 -4.81
C THR A 19 6.87 1.02 -4.03
N VAL A 20 7.60 0.18 -3.30
CA VAL A 20 6.98 -0.79 -2.36
C VAL A 20 6.13 -0.08 -1.31
N ALA A 21 6.50 1.16 -0.94
CA ALA A 21 5.73 1.98 -0.01
C ALA A 21 4.32 2.28 -0.55
N GLU A 22 4.20 2.58 -1.83
CA GLU A 22 2.90 2.86 -2.46
C GLU A 22 1.97 1.64 -2.40
N TRP A 23 2.50 0.44 -2.68
CA TRP A 23 1.72 -0.80 -2.53
C TRP A 23 1.34 -1.06 -1.06
N VAL A 24 2.26 -0.87 -0.12
CA VAL A 24 1.99 -1.04 1.32
C VAL A 24 0.88 -0.09 1.77
N SER A 25 0.95 1.18 1.38
CA SER A 25 -0.07 2.20 1.65
C SER A 25 -1.42 1.84 1.04
N ALA A 26 -1.46 1.49 -0.25
CA ALA A 26 -2.70 1.13 -0.94
C ALA A 26 -3.35 -0.10 -0.30
N ARG A 27 -2.57 -1.14 0.00
CA ARG A 27 -3.07 -2.36 0.67
C ARG A 27 -3.62 -2.07 2.06
N TRP A 28 -2.93 -1.24 2.85
CA TRP A 28 -3.40 -0.91 4.20
C TRP A 28 -4.69 -0.09 4.15
N LEU A 29 -4.76 0.93 3.28
CA LEU A 29 -5.95 1.76 3.13
C LEU A 29 -7.15 0.99 2.59
N THR A 30 -6.95 0.05 1.65
CA THR A 30 -8.03 -0.85 1.22
C THR A 30 -8.59 -1.64 2.40
N ALA A 31 -7.73 -2.23 3.25
CA ALA A 31 -8.19 -2.96 4.42
C ALA A 31 -8.92 -2.07 5.44
N LEU A 32 -8.47 -0.83 5.64
CA LEU A 32 -9.17 0.14 6.50
C LEU A 32 -10.53 0.51 5.93
N LEU A 33 -10.61 0.78 4.63
CA LEU A 33 -11.84 1.15 3.94
C LEU A 33 -12.85 -0.01 3.96
N ASP A 34 -12.41 -1.24 3.72
CA ASP A 34 -13.28 -2.42 3.76
C ASP A 34 -13.91 -2.60 5.16
N LEU A 35 -13.12 -2.42 6.22
CA LEU A 35 -13.62 -2.50 7.61
C LEU A 35 -14.54 -1.33 7.97
N ALA A 36 -14.26 -0.12 7.48
CA ALA A 36 -15.04 1.06 7.78
C ALA A 36 -16.37 1.10 7.00
N ALA A 37 -16.38 0.60 5.77
CA ALA A 37 -17.52 0.65 4.86
C ALA A 37 -18.50 -0.53 5.06
N ASP A 38 -18.05 -1.68 5.58
CA ASP A 38 -18.92 -2.82 5.85
C ASP A 38 -19.74 -2.61 7.13
N PRO A 39 -21.08 -2.54 7.06
CA PRO A 39 -21.93 -2.36 8.25
C PRO A 39 -21.73 -3.45 9.32
N ALA A 40 -21.37 -4.67 8.91
CA ALA A 40 -21.16 -5.78 9.84
C ALA A 40 -19.84 -5.65 10.62
N SER A 41 -18.85 -4.93 10.08
CA SER A 41 -17.51 -4.76 10.67
C SER A 41 -17.16 -3.31 11.02
N SER A 42 -18.06 -2.35 10.78
CA SER A 42 -17.87 -0.92 11.11
C SER A 42 -17.46 -0.65 12.57
N GLY A 43 -17.80 -1.54 13.51
CA GLY A 43 -17.36 -1.47 14.91
C GLY A 43 -15.95 -2.01 15.19
N LEU A 44 -15.28 -2.63 14.21
CA LEU A 44 -13.95 -3.25 14.34
C LEU A 44 -12.80 -2.26 14.15
N LEU A 45 -13.08 -1.04 13.69
CA LEU A 45 -12.12 0.05 13.59
C LEU A 45 -12.42 1.16 14.61
N PRO A 46 -12.52 0.87 15.93
CA PRO A 46 -12.92 1.85 16.93
C PRO A 46 -11.84 2.90 17.20
N ASP A 47 -10.58 2.59 16.88
CA ASP A 47 -9.43 3.45 17.13
C ASP A 47 -8.24 3.12 16.22
N PHE A 48 -7.20 3.94 16.31
CA PHE A 48 -5.98 3.75 15.55
C PHE A 48 -5.21 2.47 15.92
N ALA A 49 -5.39 1.92 17.12
CA ALA A 49 -4.72 0.68 17.49
C ALA A 49 -5.25 -0.50 16.66
N ALA A 50 -6.55 -0.52 16.37
CA ALA A 50 -7.14 -1.47 15.43
C ALA A 50 -6.60 -1.26 14.00
N ALA A 51 -6.45 0.00 13.56
CA ALA A 51 -5.85 0.33 12.27
C ALA A 51 -4.41 -0.17 12.14
N ALA A 52 -3.59 0.04 13.18
CA ALA A 52 -2.21 -0.43 13.22
C ALA A 52 -2.11 -1.96 13.25
N ALA A 53 -3.10 -2.67 13.81
CA ALA A 53 -3.12 -4.12 13.90
C ALA A 53 -3.23 -4.82 12.54
N ILE A 54 -3.79 -4.14 11.54
CA ILE A 54 -3.95 -4.66 10.18
C ILE A 54 -2.91 -4.11 9.20
N HIS A 55 -1.91 -3.37 9.68
CA HIS A 55 -0.85 -2.84 8.82
C HIS A 55 -0.02 -3.99 8.22
N PRO A 56 0.23 -4.03 6.90
CA PRO A 56 0.78 -5.21 6.24
C PRO A 56 2.24 -5.56 6.62
N LEU A 57 2.97 -4.61 7.22
CA LEU A 57 4.38 -4.81 7.63
C LEU A 57 4.57 -5.05 9.13
N PHE A 58 3.59 -4.69 9.96
CA PHE A 58 3.79 -4.64 11.40
C PHE A 58 2.59 -5.22 12.13
N ASP A 59 2.87 -6.04 13.15
CA ASP A 59 1.85 -6.44 14.08
C ASP A 59 1.53 -5.25 15.00
N GLY A 60 0.30 -4.74 14.96
CA GLY A 60 -0.11 -3.53 15.72
C GLY A 60 0.00 -3.65 17.24
N THR A 61 0.46 -4.77 17.77
CA THR A 61 0.84 -4.96 19.18
C THR A 61 1.88 -3.92 19.63
N SER A 62 2.79 -3.54 18.74
CA SER A 62 3.92 -2.65 19.02
C SER A 62 3.71 -1.20 18.55
N CYS A 63 2.68 -0.94 17.75
CA CYS A 63 2.53 0.30 16.98
C CYS A 63 1.18 0.99 17.18
N ARG A 64 0.66 0.99 18.42
CA ARG A 64 -0.65 1.60 18.75
C ARG A 64 -0.71 3.13 18.59
N ARG A 65 0.44 3.77 18.40
CA ARG A 65 0.55 5.22 18.22
C ARG A 65 0.94 5.54 16.78
N PRO A 66 0.32 6.55 16.15
CA PRO A 66 0.62 6.92 14.76
C PRO A 66 2.10 7.23 14.55
N GLU A 67 2.71 8.00 15.46
CA GLU A 67 4.11 8.39 15.37
C GLU A 67 5.07 7.19 15.41
N VAL A 68 4.72 6.14 16.17
CA VAL A 68 5.53 4.92 16.28
C VAL A 68 5.44 4.11 14.99
N LEU A 69 4.23 3.94 14.45
CA LEU A 69 4.03 3.25 13.18
C LEU A 69 4.73 4.00 12.04
N ALA A 70 4.54 5.32 11.98
CA ALA A 70 5.18 6.22 11.03
C ALA A 70 6.71 6.09 11.07
N HIS A 71 7.32 6.15 12.26
CA HIS A 71 8.76 5.98 12.41
C HIS A 71 9.28 4.63 11.88
N ARG A 72 8.55 3.54 12.14
CA ARG A 72 8.92 2.21 11.63
C ARG A 72 8.76 2.12 10.11
N CYS A 73 7.69 2.67 9.55
CA CYS A 73 7.52 2.77 8.10
C CYS A 73 8.69 3.52 7.45
N ALA A 74 9.07 4.68 8.00
CA ALA A 74 10.20 5.48 7.51
C ALA A 74 11.54 4.71 7.58
N ALA A 75 11.73 3.84 8.57
CA ALA A 75 12.93 3.03 8.71
C ALA A 75 12.96 1.80 7.79
N THR A 76 11.81 1.16 7.55
CA THR A 76 11.72 -0.13 6.85
C THR A 76 11.48 0.00 5.34
N LEU A 77 10.58 0.91 4.93
CA LEU A 77 10.15 1.00 3.53
C LEU A 77 11.26 1.42 2.56
N PRO A 78 12.18 2.36 2.87
CA PRO A 78 13.27 2.70 1.97
C PRO A 78 14.25 1.56 1.70
N GLN A 79 14.28 0.54 2.56
CA GLN A 79 15.12 -0.65 2.40
C GLN A 79 14.42 -1.76 1.61
N SER A 80 13.14 -1.59 1.28
CA SER A 80 12.35 -2.58 0.58
C SER A 80 12.53 -2.44 -0.92
N SER A 81 12.57 -3.57 -1.63
CA SER A 81 12.68 -3.60 -3.09
C SER A 81 11.65 -4.54 -3.70
N TRP A 82 11.24 -4.25 -4.93
CA TRP A 82 10.33 -5.12 -5.67
C TRP A 82 10.88 -6.53 -5.85
N ALA A 83 12.19 -6.68 -6.05
CA ALA A 83 12.87 -7.97 -6.09
C ALA A 83 12.63 -8.78 -4.82
N ARG A 84 12.77 -8.15 -3.64
CA ARG A 84 12.58 -8.83 -2.35
C ARG A 84 11.11 -9.20 -2.12
N VAL A 85 10.17 -8.31 -2.45
CA VAL A 85 8.73 -8.60 -2.33
C VAL A 85 8.35 -9.75 -3.27
N ARG A 86 8.82 -9.73 -4.52
CA ARG A 86 8.57 -10.78 -5.51
C ARG A 86 9.12 -12.13 -5.06
N GLU A 87 10.33 -12.14 -4.49
CA GLU A 87 10.94 -13.36 -3.91
C GLU A 87 10.06 -13.93 -2.79
N LEU A 88 9.64 -13.10 -1.82
CA LEU A 88 8.78 -13.54 -0.72
C LEU A 88 7.44 -14.12 -1.21
N VAL A 89 6.77 -13.47 -2.17
CA VAL A 89 5.53 -13.99 -2.76
C VAL A 89 5.80 -15.29 -3.51
N GLY A 90 6.92 -15.34 -4.24
CA GLY A 90 7.42 -16.55 -4.88
C GLY A 90 7.63 -17.68 -3.87
N GLU A 91 8.11 -17.41 -2.67
CA GLU A 91 8.31 -18.39 -1.59
C GLU A 91 7.01 -18.83 -0.91
N GLY A 92 5.88 -18.17 -1.20
CA GLY A 92 4.56 -18.52 -0.66
C GLY A 92 4.00 -17.50 0.33
N ALA A 93 4.60 -16.31 0.47
CA ALA A 93 3.98 -15.23 1.22
C ALA A 93 2.61 -14.89 0.59
N ALA A 94 1.57 -14.88 1.42
CA ALA A 94 0.21 -14.70 0.95
C ALA A 94 -0.03 -13.25 0.49
N VAL A 95 -0.44 -13.12 -0.78
CA VAL A 95 -0.93 -11.88 -1.38
C VAL A 95 -2.16 -12.22 -2.20
N GLU A 96 -3.29 -11.58 -1.89
CA GLU A 96 -4.62 -11.99 -2.34
C GLU A 96 -4.75 -12.09 -3.87
N CYS A 97 -4.11 -11.17 -4.60
CA CYS A 97 -4.22 -11.10 -6.05
C CYS A 97 -3.07 -11.79 -6.82
N MET A 98 -2.14 -12.46 -6.14
CA MET A 98 -0.92 -12.98 -6.77
C MET A 98 -0.56 -14.38 -6.29
N SER A 99 -0.45 -15.32 -7.23
CA SER A 99 0.04 -16.66 -6.92
C SER A 99 1.58 -16.71 -6.86
N PRO A 100 2.17 -17.62 -6.08
CA PRO A 100 3.63 -17.80 -6.05
C PRO A 100 4.24 -18.15 -7.42
N GLU A 101 3.51 -18.92 -8.24
CA GLU A 101 3.94 -19.28 -9.59
C GLU A 101 4.02 -18.05 -10.51
N HIS A 102 2.99 -17.20 -10.49
CA HIS A 102 2.99 -15.95 -11.25
C HIS A 102 4.13 -15.02 -10.83
N ALA A 103 4.35 -14.85 -9.52
CA ALA A 103 5.43 -14.00 -9.00
C ALA A 103 6.82 -14.47 -9.45
N ARG A 104 7.08 -15.78 -9.45
CA ARG A 104 8.36 -16.34 -9.93
C ARG A 104 8.56 -16.15 -11.45
N TRP A 105 7.48 -16.19 -12.21
CA TRP A 105 7.55 -16.05 -13.66
C TRP A 105 7.85 -14.61 -14.11
N MET A 106 7.31 -13.61 -13.40
CA MET A 106 7.47 -12.18 -13.71
C MET A 106 8.88 -11.66 -13.40
N ASP A 107 9.29 -10.60 -14.11
CA ASP A 107 10.40 -9.73 -13.68
C ASP A 107 9.91 -8.64 -12.70
N ASP A 108 10.83 -7.89 -12.11
CA ASP A 108 10.47 -6.94 -11.05
C ASP A 108 9.49 -5.84 -11.50
N PRO A 109 9.67 -5.17 -12.67
CA PRO A 109 8.73 -4.13 -13.08
C PRO A 109 7.34 -4.67 -13.44
N PHE A 110 7.26 -5.83 -14.11
CA PHE A 110 5.97 -6.46 -14.39
C PHE A 110 5.27 -6.90 -13.11
N PHE A 111 6.01 -7.48 -12.16
CA PHE A 111 5.48 -7.84 -10.85
C PHE A 111 4.93 -6.63 -10.11
N ALA A 112 5.69 -5.53 -10.05
CA ALA A 112 5.29 -4.29 -9.40
C ALA A 112 3.96 -3.76 -9.97
N ARG A 113 3.86 -3.60 -11.29
CA ARG A 113 2.63 -3.14 -11.95
C ARG A 113 1.45 -4.07 -11.75
N SER A 114 1.69 -5.38 -11.83
CA SER A 114 0.62 -6.36 -11.66
C SER A 114 0.07 -6.31 -10.24
N LEU A 115 0.94 -6.15 -9.25
CA LEU A 115 0.56 -6.07 -7.85
C LEU A 115 -0.12 -4.74 -7.49
N LEU A 116 0.40 -3.62 -8.00
CA LEU A 116 -0.21 -2.30 -7.83
C LEU A 116 -1.58 -2.23 -8.51
N GLY A 117 -1.73 -2.85 -9.69
CA GLY A 117 -3.01 -2.91 -10.41
C GLY A 117 -4.12 -3.68 -9.69
N CYS A 118 -3.82 -4.37 -8.59
CA CYS A 118 -4.82 -4.97 -7.71
C CYS A 118 -5.50 -3.96 -6.78
N TYR A 119 -4.96 -2.75 -6.65
CA TYR A 119 -5.41 -1.75 -5.71
C TYR A 119 -5.77 -0.44 -6.43
N ARG A 120 -6.61 0.37 -5.78
CA ARG A 120 -6.87 1.75 -6.21
C ARG A 120 -5.69 2.65 -5.83
N GLY A 121 -5.62 3.81 -6.47
CA GLY A 121 -4.61 4.81 -6.13
C GLY A 121 -4.73 5.25 -4.67
N VAL A 122 -3.59 5.54 -4.03
CA VAL A 122 -3.54 5.93 -2.62
C VAL A 122 -4.43 7.14 -2.33
N THR A 123 -4.46 8.15 -3.22
CA THR A 123 -5.34 9.31 -3.02
C THR A 123 -6.81 8.93 -3.03
N ASP A 124 -7.27 8.17 -4.03
CA ASP A 124 -8.68 7.76 -4.12
C ASP A 124 -9.12 7.01 -2.85
N LEU A 125 -8.21 6.20 -2.27
CA LEU A 125 -8.47 5.47 -1.03
C LEU A 125 -8.50 6.38 0.20
N VAL A 126 -7.63 7.40 0.28
CA VAL A 126 -7.65 8.41 1.35
C VAL A 126 -8.94 9.22 1.30
N ASP A 127 -9.32 9.69 0.12
CA ASP A 127 -10.54 10.48 -0.11
C ASP A 127 -11.78 9.68 0.32
N ASP A 128 -11.88 8.42 -0.10
CA ASP A 128 -13.00 7.56 0.27
C ASP A 128 -13.01 7.23 1.77
N LEU A 129 -11.85 6.93 2.36
CA LEU A 129 -11.77 6.62 3.80
C LEU A 129 -12.25 7.80 4.64
N SER A 130 -11.96 9.04 4.22
CA SER A 130 -12.41 10.26 4.90
C SER A 130 -13.93 10.38 5.04
N LEU A 131 -14.70 9.65 4.24
CA LEU A 131 -16.17 9.62 4.32
C LEU A 131 -16.69 8.76 5.49
N PHE A 132 -15.85 7.88 6.05
CA PHE A 132 -16.25 6.88 7.05
C PHE A 132 -15.64 7.10 8.45
N VAL A 133 -14.55 7.85 8.55
CA VAL A 133 -13.83 8.06 9.82
C VAL A 133 -13.77 9.54 10.19
N ASP A 134 -13.47 9.84 11.46
CA ASP A 134 -13.33 11.22 11.92
C ASP A 134 -11.97 11.84 11.53
N GLY A 135 -11.87 13.17 11.67
CA GLY A 135 -10.68 13.91 11.29
C GLY A 135 -9.43 13.55 12.12
N ALA A 136 -9.58 13.15 13.39
CA ALA A 136 -8.44 12.79 14.23
C ALA A 136 -7.85 11.43 13.80
N PHE A 137 -8.71 10.48 13.41
CA PHE A 137 -8.29 9.22 12.82
C PHE A 137 -7.62 9.45 11.46
N MET A 138 -8.17 10.32 10.60
CA MET A 138 -7.54 10.65 9.31
C MET A 138 -6.15 11.27 9.48
N GLU A 139 -5.98 12.23 10.39
CA GLU A 139 -4.68 12.83 10.69
C GLU A 139 -3.63 11.78 11.11
N ALA A 140 -4.06 10.79 11.89
CA ALA A 140 -3.22 9.66 12.29
C ALA A 140 -2.82 8.76 11.11
N VAL A 141 -3.74 8.46 10.19
CA VAL A 141 -3.44 7.69 8.97
C VAL A 141 -2.49 8.47 8.07
N GLU A 142 -2.76 9.75 7.81
CA GLU A 142 -1.92 10.62 6.99
C GLU A 142 -0.49 10.74 7.55
N THR A 143 -0.34 10.82 8.88
CA THR A 143 0.97 10.80 9.54
C THR A 143 1.80 9.60 9.13
N VAL A 144 1.19 8.41 9.04
CA VAL A 144 1.88 7.18 8.63
C VAL A 144 2.16 7.17 7.13
N LEU A 145 1.22 7.63 6.30
CA LEU A 145 1.39 7.71 4.85
C LEU A 145 2.54 8.65 4.47
N VAL A 146 2.60 9.84 5.07
CA VAL A 146 3.69 10.81 4.85
C VAL A 146 5.04 10.22 5.21
N ALA A 147 5.14 9.56 6.37
CA ALA A 147 6.38 8.91 6.79
C ALA A 147 6.77 7.71 5.90
N SER A 148 5.79 7.10 5.24
CA SER A 148 6.00 6.04 4.26
C SER A 148 6.50 6.56 2.91
N GLY A 149 6.50 7.88 2.70
CA GLY A 149 6.93 8.53 1.46
C GLY A 149 5.78 8.93 0.52
N TRP A 150 4.52 8.78 0.95
CA TRP A 150 3.40 9.36 0.23
C TRP A 150 3.36 10.87 0.49
N LEU A 151 3.63 11.66 -0.54
CA LEU A 151 3.73 13.12 -0.42
C LEU A 151 2.37 13.84 -0.41
N GLY A 152 1.27 13.08 -0.47
CA GLY A 152 -0.04 13.61 -0.80
C GLY A 152 -0.05 14.22 -2.21
N PHE A 153 -1.22 14.65 -2.67
CA PHE A 153 -1.22 15.80 -3.55
C PHE A 153 -0.85 16.99 -2.67
N ALA A 154 0.41 17.44 -2.71
CA ALA A 154 0.60 18.88 -2.52
C ALA A 154 -0.41 19.53 -3.48
N PRO A 155 -1.39 20.31 -3.00
CA PRO A 155 -2.31 20.96 -3.92
C PRO A 155 -1.42 21.68 -4.93
N HIS A 156 -1.67 21.49 -6.22
CA HIS A 156 -1.12 22.37 -7.23
C HIS A 156 -1.67 23.77 -6.95
N HIS A 157 -1.07 24.50 -6.00
CA HIS A 157 -1.18 25.94 -5.88
C HIS A 157 -0.33 26.53 -7.00
N GLY A 158 -0.88 26.49 -8.20
CA GLY A 158 -0.35 27.16 -9.39
C GLY A 158 -1.42 27.10 -10.47
N GLY A 159 -2.08 28.19 -10.84
CA GLY A 159 -2.00 29.56 -10.39
C GLY A 159 -3.22 30.26 -11.00
N SER A 160 -3.62 31.38 -10.41
CA SER A 160 -4.52 32.30 -11.09
C SER A 160 -3.95 32.66 -12.47
N LEU A 161 -4.72 32.40 -13.51
CA LEU A 161 -4.76 33.21 -14.73
C LEU A 161 -6.23 33.49 -15.04
#